data_AF-D4YUQ4-F1
#
_entry.id   AF-D4YUQ4-F1
#
_cell.length_a   1.000
_cell.length_b   1.000
_cell.length_c   1.000
_cell.angle_alpha   90.00
_cell.angle_beta   90.00
_cell.angle_gamma   90.00
#
_symmetry.space_group_name_H-M   'P 1'
#
loop_
_entity.id
_entity.type
_entity.pdbx_description
1 polymer ?
#
loop_
_entity_poly.entity_id
_entity_poly.type
_entity_poly.pdbx_seq_one_letter_code
_entity_poly.pdbx_strand_id
1 'polypeptide(L)'
;ISSGLSSFYSSLVNIAKEEKRIKIHLFDPKITCAGEADAALLAGKLVQAGASPDLIMHDLEDLRKTMDIRFMVDDLNHLKRTGRLSNATSFMGTLLHIKPILSMDVQGEGKISAIAKERQYKRAYKHVQNDFAKLTSECHIQFSALSLIRLIQCGKKNGLLTTVKNFQKLNLIQQLLVQ
;
A
#
# COMPACT_ATOMS: atom_id res chain seq x y z
N ILE A 1 2.22 9.74 0.10
CA ILE A 1 2.23 8.96 -1.17
C ILE A 1 3.67 8.60 -1.53
N SER A 2 3.90 7.37 -1.97
CA SER A 2 5.22 6.89 -2.45
C SER A 2 5.94 7.88 -3.37
N SER A 3 7.23 8.11 -3.13
CA SER A 3 8.08 8.90 -4.05
C SER A 3 8.20 8.26 -5.44
N GLY A 4 8.00 6.95 -5.55
CA GLY A 4 8.02 6.22 -6.82
C GLY A 4 6.83 6.53 -7.74
N LEU A 5 5.78 7.18 -7.21
CA LEU A 5 4.55 7.51 -7.94
C LEU A 5 4.32 9.01 -8.14
N SER A 6 4.90 9.84 -7.26
CA SER A 6 4.64 11.27 -7.19
C SER A 6 5.88 12.04 -6.73
N SER A 7 6.08 13.23 -7.30
CA SER A 7 7.12 14.17 -6.86
C SER A 7 6.81 14.86 -5.54
N PHE A 8 5.63 14.63 -4.94
CA PHE A 8 5.22 15.25 -3.68
C PHE A 8 6.27 15.09 -2.56
N TYR A 9 6.86 13.89 -2.41
CA TYR A 9 7.92 13.67 -1.43
C TYR A 9 9.15 14.56 -1.67
N SER A 10 9.61 14.68 -2.93
CA SER A 10 10.74 15.55 -3.27
C SER A 10 10.45 17.03 -3.01
N SER A 11 9.21 17.48 -3.23
CA SER A 11 8.78 18.83 -2.88
C SER A 11 8.83 19.05 -1.37
N LEU A 12 8.38 18.08 -0.57
CA LEU A 12 8.48 18.14 0.89
C LEU A 12 9.92 18.18 1.38
N VAL A 13 10.84 17.43 0.75
CA VAL A 13 12.28 17.50 1.06
C VAL A 13 12.83 18.91 0.87
N ASN A 14 12.43 19.61 -0.19
CA ASN A 14 12.87 20.98 -0.43
C ASN A 14 12.28 21.95 0.62
N ILE A 15 10.99 21.85 0.91
CA ILE A 15 10.33 22.68 1.94
C ILE A 15 10.98 22.46 3.31
N ALA A 16 11.28 21.21 3.67
CA ALA A 16 11.89 20.87 4.95
C ALA A 16 13.32 21.44 5.12
N LYS A 17 14.05 21.69 4.03
CA LYS A 17 15.36 22.35 4.07
C LYS A 17 15.27 23.85 4.32
N GLU A 18 14.18 24.49 3.87
CA GLU A 18 13.99 25.94 3.95
C GLU A 18 13.31 26.37 5.27
N GLU A 19 12.45 25.51 5.83
CA GLU A 19 11.76 25.78 7.09
C GLU A 19 12.70 25.65 8.30
N LYS A 20 12.82 26.72 9.07
CA LYS A 20 13.70 26.80 10.26
C LYS A 20 12.94 26.88 11.58
N ARG A 21 11.63 27.13 11.55
CA ARG A 21 10.80 27.34 12.74
C ARG A 21 10.37 26.02 13.40
N ILE A 22 10.28 24.95 12.61
CA ILE A 22 9.87 23.63 13.06
C ILE A 22 10.83 22.56 12.52
N LYS A 23 11.08 21.52 13.32
CA LYS A 23 11.82 20.34 12.85
C LYS A 23 10.87 19.42 12.10
N ILE A 24 11.13 19.21 10.81
CA ILE A 24 10.29 18.36 9.95
C ILE A 24 10.97 17.00 9.79
N HIS A 25 10.26 15.94 10.18
CA HIS A 25 10.66 14.55 9.96
C HIS A 25 9.88 14.01 8.76
N LEU A 26 10.58 13.60 7.70
CA LEU A 26 9.97 13.10 6.47
C LEU A 26 10.00 11.58 6.44
N PHE A 27 8.84 10.99 6.14
CA PHE A 27 8.69 9.55 5.94
C PHE A 27 8.14 9.28 4.54
N ASP A 28 8.84 8.47 3.76
CA ASP A 28 8.33 7.97 2.49
C ASP A 28 7.74 6.57 2.70
N PRO A 29 6.41 6.40 2.61
CA PRO A 29 5.80 5.11 2.86
C PRO A 29 6.13 4.08 1.77
N LYS A 30 6.65 4.48 0.59
CA LYS A 30 6.86 3.62 -0.61
C LYS A 30 5.63 2.83 -1.07
N ILE A 31 4.47 3.13 -0.51
CA ILE A 31 3.15 2.59 -0.83
C ILE A 31 2.15 3.76 -0.94
N THR A 32 0.89 3.46 -1.22
CA THR A 32 -0.22 4.41 -1.25
C THR A 32 -1.49 3.77 -0.69
N CYS A 33 -2.58 4.53 -0.60
CA CYS A 33 -3.88 4.10 -0.09
C CYS A 33 -3.80 3.57 1.36
N ALA A 34 -4.20 2.32 1.61
CA ALA A 34 -4.32 1.79 2.96
C ALA A 34 -2.98 1.75 3.71
N GLY A 35 -1.90 1.31 3.06
CA GLY A 35 -0.59 1.25 3.72
C GLY A 35 -0.06 2.63 4.14
N GLU A 36 -0.32 3.66 3.34
CA GLU A 36 0.00 5.04 3.71
C GLU A 36 -0.86 5.53 4.90
N ALA A 37 -2.15 5.17 4.92
CA ALA A 37 -3.03 5.49 6.03
C ALA A 37 -2.60 4.77 7.33
N ASP A 38 -2.18 3.51 7.26
CA ASP A 38 -1.71 2.75 8.41
C ASP A 38 -0.46 3.38 9.03
N ALA A 39 0.48 3.86 8.19
CA ALA A 39 1.64 4.62 8.66
C ALA A 39 1.23 5.93 9.36
N ALA A 40 0.31 6.71 8.79
CA ALA A 40 -0.18 7.93 9.41
C ALA A 40 -0.89 7.66 10.75
N LEU A 41 -1.68 6.58 10.82
CA LEU A 41 -2.37 6.17 12.05
C LEU A 41 -1.40 5.69 13.13
N LEU A 42 -0.36 4.92 12.76
CA LEU A 42 0.68 4.49 13.71
C LEU A 42 1.42 5.71 14.27
N ALA A 43 1.86 6.63 13.42
CA ALA A 43 2.52 7.87 13.86
C ALA A 43 1.63 8.65 14.84
N GLY A 44 0.34 8.83 14.53
CA GLY A 44 -0.60 9.53 15.40
C GLY A 44 -0.77 8.86 16.78
N LYS A 45 -0.79 7.52 16.83
CA LYS A 45 -0.86 6.76 18.09
C LYS A 45 0.41 6.90 18.92
N LEU A 46 1.58 6.79 18.28
CA LEU A 46 2.86 6.92 18.97
C LEU A 46 3.08 8.33 19.51
N VAL A 47 2.66 9.37 18.77
CA VAL A 47 2.65 10.76 19.27
C VAL A 47 1.76 10.90 20.51
N GLN A 48 0.55 10.33 20.49
CA GLN A 48 -0.35 10.37 21.65
C GLN A 48 0.22 9.63 22.87
N ALA A 49 1.03 8.58 22.63
CA ALA A 49 1.75 7.85 23.67
C ALA A 49 3.03 8.55 24.18
N GLY A 50 3.36 9.74 23.65
CA GLY A 50 4.55 10.50 24.05
C GLY A 50 5.86 9.96 23.47
N ALA A 51 5.81 9.17 22.40
CA ALA A 51 7.00 8.66 21.73
C ALA A 51 7.84 9.81 21.12
N SER A 52 9.16 9.64 21.13
CA SER A 52 10.07 10.59 20.47
C SER A 52 9.97 10.49 18.94
N PRO A 53 10.29 11.55 18.19
CA PRO A 53 10.31 11.50 16.73
C PRO A 53 11.20 10.39 16.17
N ASP A 54 12.34 10.11 16.80
CA ASP A 54 13.27 9.08 16.32
C ASP A 54 12.68 7.67 16.48
N LEU A 55 11.97 7.40 17.59
CA LEU A 55 11.26 6.15 17.79
C LEU A 55 10.08 6.00 16.81
N ILE A 56 9.35 7.09 16.56
CA ILE A 56 8.27 7.09 15.57
C ILE A 56 8.82 6.74 14.18
N MET A 57 9.93 7.36 13.76
CA MET A 57 10.54 7.09 12.46
C MET A 57 11.06 5.65 12.35
N HIS A 58 11.61 5.11 13.42
CA HIS A 58 12.01 3.71 13.52
C HIS A 58 10.80 2.77 13.31
N ASP A 59 9.71 2.98 14.06
CA ASP A 59 8.54 2.10 14.00
C ASP A 59 7.78 2.21 12.67
N LEU A 60 7.79 3.39 12.04
CA LEU A 60 7.27 3.57 10.68
C LEU A 60 8.08 2.79 9.65
N GLU A 61 9.40 2.73 9.80
CA GLU A 61 10.28 1.96 8.94
C GLU A 61 10.08 0.45 9.14
N ASP A 62 9.93 0.00 10.39
CA ASP A 62 9.60 -1.40 10.69
C ASP A 62 8.23 -1.79 10.17
N LEU A 63 7.22 -0.91 10.32
CA LEU A 63 5.91 -1.11 9.71
C LEU A 63 6.05 -1.27 8.17
N ARG A 64 6.83 -0.41 7.51
CA ARG A 64 7.05 -0.48 6.06
C ARG A 64 7.66 -1.81 5.62
N LYS A 65 8.58 -2.39 6.41
CA LYS A 65 9.17 -3.73 6.12
C LYS A 65 8.12 -4.85 6.09
N THR A 66 7.01 -4.68 6.80
CA THR A 66 5.90 -5.65 6.83
C THR A 66 4.85 -5.43 5.73
N MET A 67 4.97 -4.35 4.95
CA MET A 67 3.97 -3.97 3.96
C MET A 67 4.22 -4.64 2.60
N ASP A 68 3.16 -5.19 2.04
CA ASP A 68 3.06 -5.63 0.66
C ASP A 68 1.65 -5.28 0.13
N ILE A 69 1.53 -5.05 -1.18
CA ILE A 69 0.25 -4.83 -1.85
C ILE A 69 0.14 -5.68 -3.11
N ARG A 70 -1.04 -6.28 -3.28
CA ARG A 70 -1.47 -7.00 -4.48
C ARG A 70 -2.83 -6.47 -4.89
N PHE A 71 -2.94 -6.04 -6.14
CA PHE A 71 -4.19 -5.49 -6.67
C PHE A 71 -4.35 -5.84 -8.14
N MET A 72 -5.59 -5.89 -8.61
CA MET A 72 -5.90 -6.11 -10.01
C MET A 72 -6.63 -4.90 -10.59
N VAL A 73 -6.46 -4.67 -11.89
CA VAL A 73 -7.11 -3.59 -12.62
C VAL A 73 -7.86 -4.15 -13.83
N ASP A 74 -8.71 -3.33 -14.46
CA ASP A 74 -9.44 -3.76 -15.64
C ASP A 74 -8.56 -3.79 -16.90
N ASP A 75 -7.66 -2.82 -17.03
CA ASP A 75 -6.64 -2.71 -18.07
C ASP A 75 -5.45 -1.84 -17.59
N LEU A 76 -4.36 -1.83 -18.37
CA LEU A 76 -3.15 -1.05 -18.07
C LEU A 76 -3.09 0.31 -18.75
N ASN A 77 -4.08 0.69 -19.57
CA ASN A 77 -3.99 1.86 -20.45
C ASN A 77 -3.79 3.13 -19.63
N HIS A 78 -4.50 3.26 -18.51
CA HIS A 78 -4.34 4.41 -17.62
C HIS A 78 -2.93 4.47 -17.02
N LEU A 79 -2.42 3.38 -16.43
CA LEU A 79 -1.11 3.36 -15.78
C LEU A 79 0.05 3.54 -16.77
N LYS A 80 -0.09 3.00 -17.99
CA LYS A 80 0.85 3.18 -19.10
C LYS A 80 0.86 4.63 -19.58
N ARG A 81 -0.30 5.18 -19.95
CA ARG A 81 -0.43 6.56 -20.43
C ARG A 81 0.09 7.57 -19.41
N THR A 82 -0.12 7.28 -18.13
CA THR A 82 0.31 8.16 -17.04
C THR A 82 1.77 7.93 -16.64
N GLY A 83 2.45 6.88 -17.12
CA GLY A 83 3.86 6.62 -16.82
C GLY A 83 4.14 6.06 -15.42
N ARG A 84 3.13 5.54 -14.71
CA ARG A 84 3.27 5.03 -13.33
C ARG A 84 3.60 3.54 -13.27
N LEU A 85 3.72 2.87 -14.43
CA LEU A 85 4.06 1.44 -14.55
C LEU A 85 5.54 1.29 -14.93
N SER A 86 6.37 0.75 -14.04
CA SER A 86 7.82 0.63 -14.25
C SER A 86 8.19 -0.35 -15.37
N ASN A 87 7.50 -1.49 -15.45
CA ASN A 87 7.78 -2.55 -16.44
C ASN A 87 6.77 -2.53 -17.61
N ALA A 88 6.38 -1.34 -18.07
CA ALA A 88 5.33 -1.19 -19.09
C ALA A 88 5.66 -1.91 -20.41
N THR A 89 6.95 -2.04 -20.74
CA THR A 89 7.50 -2.69 -21.94
C THR A 89 7.47 -4.22 -21.86
N SER A 90 7.59 -4.82 -20.68
CA SER A 90 7.46 -6.28 -20.50
C SER A 90 6.03 -6.78 -20.67
N PHE A 91 5.05 -5.87 -20.57
CA PHE A 91 3.62 -6.11 -20.81
C PHE A 91 3.16 -5.60 -22.18
N MET A 92 4.06 -5.63 -23.18
CA MET A 92 3.81 -5.27 -24.57
C MET A 92 3.46 -6.53 -25.37
N GLY A 93 2.22 -6.99 -25.23
CA GLY A 93 1.65 -8.13 -25.95
C GLY A 93 0.13 -8.03 -25.94
N THR A 94 -0.55 -8.76 -26.83
CA THR A 94 -1.98 -8.70 -27.15
C THR A 94 -2.85 -8.50 -25.90
N LEU A 95 -3.17 -7.23 -25.61
CA LEU A 95 -3.76 -6.76 -24.35
C LEU A 95 -5.29 -6.85 -24.35
N LEU A 96 -5.89 -7.55 -25.32
CA LEU A 96 -7.33 -7.72 -25.38
C LEU A 96 -7.78 -8.74 -24.32
N HIS A 97 -8.67 -8.30 -23.43
CA HIS A 97 -9.36 -9.13 -22.43
C HIS A 97 -8.47 -9.81 -21.37
N ILE A 98 -7.43 -9.11 -20.92
CA ILE A 98 -6.59 -9.58 -19.81
C ILE A 98 -6.76 -8.64 -18.61
N LYS A 99 -6.97 -9.24 -17.42
CA LYS A 99 -6.96 -8.63 -16.10
C LYS A 99 -5.54 -8.71 -15.52
N PRO A 100 -4.79 -7.59 -15.49
CA PRO A 100 -3.45 -7.55 -14.94
C PRO A 100 -3.52 -7.59 -13.42
N ILE A 101 -2.54 -8.26 -12.82
CA ILE A 101 -2.29 -8.25 -11.39
C ILE A 101 -0.98 -7.51 -11.16
N LEU A 102 -1.04 -6.55 -10.26
CA LEU A 102 -0.03 -5.54 -10.00
C LEU A 102 0.43 -5.62 -8.55
N SER A 103 1.64 -5.14 -8.34
CA SER A 103 2.30 -4.99 -7.04
C SER A 103 3.02 -3.66 -6.97
N MET A 104 3.39 -3.23 -5.77
CA MET A 104 4.34 -2.15 -5.54
C MET A 104 5.61 -2.69 -4.92
N ASP A 105 6.75 -2.18 -5.38
CA ASP A 105 8.06 -2.45 -4.78
C ASP A 105 8.25 -1.61 -3.51
N VAL A 106 7.60 -2.00 -2.42
CA VAL A 106 7.59 -1.24 -1.15
C VAL A 106 8.98 -1.18 -0.49
N GLN A 107 9.79 -2.21 -0.70
CA GLN A 107 11.14 -2.31 -0.11
C GLN A 107 12.20 -1.59 -0.97
N GLY A 108 11.94 -1.34 -2.25
CA GLY A 108 12.79 -0.54 -3.12
C GLY A 108 12.23 0.84 -3.44
N GLU A 109 11.94 1.09 -4.71
CA GLU A 109 11.64 2.44 -5.20
C GLU A 109 10.19 2.89 -4.99
N GLY A 110 9.30 1.98 -4.56
CA GLY A 110 7.87 2.26 -4.37
C GLY A 110 7.11 2.44 -5.68
N LYS A 111 7.56 1.81 -6.76
CA LYS A 111 6.94 1.85 -8.10
C LYS A 111 5.96 0.70 -8.32
N ILE A 112 4.96 0.91 -9.19
CA ILE A 112 4.00 -0.13 -9.58
C ILE A 112 4.61 -1.01 -10.67
N SER A 113 4.57 -2.32 -10.47
CA SER A 113 4.96 -3.33 -11.44
C SER A 113 3.83 -4.33 -11.70
N ALA A 114 3.80 -4.90 -12.90
CA ALA A 114 2.87 -5.97 -13.23
C ALA A 114 3.53 -7.32 -12.99
N ILE A 115 2.89 -8.17 -12.18
CA ILE A 115 3.47 -9.43 -11.70
C ILE A 115 2.80 -10.65 -12.32
N ALA A 116 1.53 -10.54 -12.71
CA ALA A 116 0.79 -11.65 -13.31
C ALA A 116 -0.35 -11.13 -14.20
N LYS A 117 -0.94 -12.06 -14.95
CA LYS A 117 -2.03 -11.78 -15.88
C LYS A 117 -3.05 -12.89 -15.86
N GLU A 118 -4.32 -12.54 -15.78
CA GLU A 118 -5.44 -13.48 -15.78
C GLU A 118 -6.49 -13.05 -16.81
N ARG A 119 -7.17 -13.97 -17.48
CA ARG A 119 -8.19 -13.60 -18.49
C ARG A 119 -9.53 -13.20 -17.88
N GLN A 120 -9.91 -13.88 -16.80
CA GLN A 120 -11.22 -13.73 -16.16
C GLN A 120 -11.06 -13.02 -14.83
N TYR A 121 -11.98 -12.11 -14.53
CA TYR A 121 -12.03 -11.40 -13.25
C TYR A 121 -12.02 -12.37 -12.05
N LYS A 122 -12.82 -13.45 -12.10
CA LYS A 122 -12.88 -14.45 -11.02
C LYS A 122 -11.53 -15.13 -10.76
N ARG A 123 -10.75 -15.38 -11.81
CA ARG A 123 -9.40 -15.96 -11.70
C ARG A 123 -8.40 -14.95 -11.15
N ALA A 124 -8.43 -13.71 -11.65
CA ALA A 124 -7.62 -12.62 -11.14
C ALA A 124 -7.86 -12.37 -9.65
N TYR A 125 -9.13 -12.36 -9.24
CA TYR A 125 -9.50 -12.20 -7.84
C TYR A 125 -8.99 -13.35 -6.98
N LYS A 126 -9.21 -14.60 -7.40
CA LYS A 126 -8.70 -15.78 -6.68
C LYS A 126 -7.17 -15.77 -6.58
N HIS A 127 -6.48 -15.30 -7.61
CA HIS A 127 -5.03 -15.16 -7.61
C HIS A 127 -4.58 -14.16 -6.53
N VAL A 128 -5.16 -12.96 -6.48
CA VAL A 128 -4.85 -11.97 -5.43
C VAL A 128 -5.18 -12.53 -4.03
N GLN A 129 -6.27 -13.28 -3.87
CA GLN A 129 -6.59 -13.94 -2.60
C GLN A 129 -5.55 -14.99 -2.19
N ASN A 130 -5.04 -15.77 -3.16
CA ASN A 130 -4.01 -16.77 -2.90
C ASN A 130 -2.68 -16.11 -2.53
N ASP A 131 -2.28 -15.05 -3.26
CA ASP A 131 -1.07 -14.28 -2.96
C ASP A 131 -1.15 -13.71 -1.55
N PHE A 132 -2.31 -13.14 -1.19
CA PHE A 132 -2.58 -12.66 0.15
C PHE A 132 -2.39 -13.77 1.18
N ALA A 133 -3.04 -14.92 1.00
CA ALA A 133 -2.94 -16.05 1.94
C ALA A 133 -1.49 -16.51 2.12
N LYS A 134 -0.73 -16.61 1.03
CA LYS A 134 0.68 -16.99 1.04
C LYS A 134 1.52 -15.99 1.83
N LEU A 135 1.42 -14.71 1.50
CA LEU A 135 2.15 -13.62 2.16
C LEU A 135 1.82 -13.57 3.66
N THR A 136 0.58 -13.87 4.04
CA THR A 136 0.20 -13.94 5.46
C THR A 136 0.72 -15.20 6.16
N SER A 137 0.84 -16.33 5.47
CA SER A 137 1.32 -17.59 6.06
C SER A 137 2.82 -17.63 6.30
N GLU A 138 3.59 -16.89 5.50
CA GLU A 138 5.05 -16.78 5.63
C GLU A 138 5.47 -15.71 6.65
N CYS A 139 4.51 -14.94 7.19
CA CYS A 139 4.77 -13.89 8.16
C CYS A 139 4.88 -14.49 9.58
N HIS A 140 6.11 -14.78 10.01
CA HIS A 140 6.46 -15.22 11.36
C HIS A 140 6.59 -14.05 12.38
N ILE A 141 5.89 -12.94 12.17
CA ILE A 141 5.98 -11.78 13.06
C ILE A 141 4.84 -11.87 14.09
N GLN A 142 5.24 -11.97 15.36
CA GLN A 142 4.37 -11.88 16.52
C GLN A 142 3.56 -10.58 16.41
N PHE A 143 2.23 -10.69 16.39
CA PHE A 143 1.25 -9.62 16.18
C PHE A 143 1.32 -8.52 17.26
N SER A 144 2.37 -7.71 17.30
CA SER A 144 2.35 -6.41 17.98
C SER A 144 1.90 -5.37 16.98
N ALA A 145 0.62 -5.02 17.05
CA ALA A 145 -0.07 -3.98 16.29
C ALA A 145 -0.36 -4.29 14.81
N LEU A 146 -1.49 -4.99 14.57
CA LEU A 146 -2.52 -4.58 13.60
C LEU A 146 -2.06 -3.95 12.27
N SER A 147 -1.14 -4.58 11.55
CA SER A 147 -0.96 -4.34 10.12
C SER A 147 -2.13 -5.00 9.39
N LEU A 148 -3.21 -4.25 9.24
CA LEU A 148 -4.46 -4.66 8.64
C LEU A 148 -4.25 -4.82 7.13
N ILE A 149 -3.81 -6.01 6.70
CA ILE A 149 -3.60 -6.31 5.28
C ILE A 149 -4.96 -6.17 4.58
N ARG A 150 -5.18 -5.03 3.93
CA ARG A 150 -6.42 -4.68 3.23
C ARG A 150 -6.27 -5.03 1.78
N LEU A 151 -7.04 -6.01 1.33
CA LEU A 151 -7.27 -6.28 -0.08
C LEU A 151 -8.07 -5.11 -0.67
N ILE A 152 -7.38 -4.12 -1.26
CA ILE A 152 -8.04 -3.00 -1.94
C ILE A 152 -8.51 -3.52 -3.31
N GLN A 153 -9.78 -3.92 -3.38
CA GLN A 153 -10.48 -4.03 -4.64
C GLN A 153 -10.88 -2.63 -5.12
N CYS A 154 -10.20 -2.09 -6.12
CA CYS A 154 -10.71 -0.97 -6.90
C CYS A 154 -11.44 -1.53 -8.13
N GLY A 155 -12.75 -1.78 -7.99
CA GLY A 155 -13.61 -2.26 -9.08
C GLY A 155 -14.83 -1.36 -9.23
N LYS A 156 -15.06 -0.83 -10.42
CA LYS A 156 -16.19 0.06 -10.73
C LYS A 156 -17.44 -0.79 -10.97
N LYS A 157 -18.37 -0.84 -10.01
CA LYS A 157 -19.78 -1.18 -10.27
C LYS A 157 -20.64 -0.01 -9.78
N ASN A 158 -21.35 0.62 -10.72
CA ASN A 158 -22.41 1.61 -10.48
C ASN A 158 -21.99 2.91 -9.75
N GLY A 159 -20.81 3.46 -10.04
CA GLY A 159 -20.44 4.80 -9.57
C GLY A 159 -20.14 4.94 -8.06
N LEU A 160 -20.17 3.84 -7.30
CA LEU A 160 -19.71 3.81 -5.91
C LEU A 160 -18.43 2.98 -5.79
N LEU A 161 -17.39 3.57 -5.22
CA LEU A 161 -16.20 2.86 -4.72
C LEU A 161 -16.67 1.91 -3.61
N THR A 162 -16.78 0.62 -3.90
CA THR A 162 -17.19 -0.38 -2.90
C THR A 162 -15.96 -0.92 -2.20
N THR A 163 -15.60 -0.29 -1.08
CA THR A 163 -14.70 -0.88 -0.08
C THR A 163 -15.37 -2.12 0.52
N VAL A 164 -14.66 -3.24 0.53
CA VAL A 164 -15.13 -4.54 1.02
C VAL A 164 -15.68 -4.42 2.46
N LYS A 165 -16.93 -4.87 2.64
CA LYS A 165 -17.76 -4.79 3.85
C LYS A 165 -17.29 -5.60 5.07
N ASN A 166 -16.08 -6.18 5.10
CA ASN A 166 -15.61 -6.98 6.25
C ASN A 166 -14.86 -6.17 7.32
N PHE A 167 -15.31 -4.93 7.57
CA PHE A 167 -14.77 -4.06 8.62
C PHE A 167 -15.22 -4.48 10.03
N GLN A 168 -16.41 -5.09 10.16
CA GLN A 168 -17.02 -5.33 11.48
C GLN A 168 -16.34 -6.44 12.30
N LYS A 169 -15.76 -7.47 11.67
CA LYS A 169 -15.09 -8.56 12.39
C LYS A 169 -13.72 -8.18 12.94
N LEU A 170 -13.14 -7.07 12.45
CA LEU A 170 -11.84 -6.57 12.90
C LEU A 170 -11.92 -5.66 14.13
N ASN A 171 -13.05 -4.97 14.32
CA ASN A 171 -13.26 -4.16 15.54
C ASN A 171 -13.31 -5.02 16.82
N LEU A 172 -13.81 -6.26 16.74
CA LEU A 172 -13.92 -7.13 17.91
C LEU A 172 -12.53 -7.61 18.39
N ILE A 173 -11.58 -7.81 17.47
CA ILE A 173 -10.20 -8.19 17.79
C ILE A 173 -9.39 -6.96 18.23
N GLN A 174 -9.68 -5.78 17.69
CA GLN A 174 -9.11 -4.51 18.16
C GLN A 174 -9.53 -4.14 19.59
N GLN A 175 -10.76 -4.47 20.01
CA GLN A 175 -11.23 -4.20 21.38
C GLN A 175 -10.62 -5.14 22.42
N LEU A 176 -10.21 -6.36 22.04
CA LEU A 176 -9.60 -7.35 22.93
C LEU A 176 -8.10 -7.13 23.18
N LEU A 177 -7.43 -6.30 22.37
CA LEU A 177 -5.97 -6.03 22.47
C LEU A 177 -5.63 -4.70 23.15
N VAL A 178 -6.64 -3.94 23.59
CA VAL A 178 -6.49 -2.68 24.36
C VAL A 178 -6.80 -2.88 25.85
N GLN A 179 -6.97 -4.13 26.30
CA GLN A 179 -6.97 -4.53 27.71
C GLN A 179 -5.68 -5.27 28.03
#